data_AF-A0A4Q0YX40-F1
#
_entry.id   AF-A0A4Q0YX40-F1
#
_cell.length_a   1.000
_cell.length_b   1.000
_cell.length_c   1.000
_cell.angle_alpha   90.00
_cell.angle_beta   90.00
_cell.angle_gamma   90.00
#
_symmetry.space_group_name_H-M   'P 1'
#
loop_
_entity.id
_entity.type
_entity.pdbx_description
1 polymer ?
#
loop_
_entity_poly.entity_id
_entity_poly.type
_entity_poly.pdbx_seq_one_letter_code
_entity_poly.pdbx_strand_id
1 'polypeptide(L)'
;MKKRVIISMALATVLATGLYAKGNCDRGCDYNKSSKMMKKSHKGGFMSFVYNLDLDDKQKEQIQTIKKEMMEKRFAKKDSAFTATDFDKEKYIQLMKQKRENMIESKAEMIDKIYKVLNKDQKKQLKEMMDKRKERFSSMMKKRMNFDKNCNGRG
;
A
#
# COMPACT_ATOMS: atom_id res chain seq x y z
N MET A 1 45.48 -27.91 32.35
CA MET A 1 44.30 -28.80 32.43
C MET A 1 43.20 -28.08 33.20
N LYS A 2 41.95 -28.25 32.77
CA LYS A 2 40.73 -27.61 33.28
C LYS A 2 40.20 -28.28 34.57
N LYS A 3 39.26 -27.56 35.22
CA LYS A 3 38.18 -27.97 36.15
C LYS A 3 38.61 -27.89 37.63
N ARG A 4 37.88 -27.28 38.57
CA ARG A 4 36.42 -27.25 38.78
C ARG A 4 36.07 -26.04 39.66
N VAL A 5 35.10 -25.21 39.26
CA VAL A 5 34.19 -24.56 40.22
C VAL A 5 32.81 -24.62 39.59
N ILE A 6 31.99 -25.50 40.15
CA ILE A 6 30.58 -25.65 39.86
C ILE A 6 29.85 -24.92 41.00
N ILE A 7 28.63 -24.47 40.73
CA ILE A 7 27.55 -24.22 41.70
C ILE A 7 27.49 -22.79 42.25
N SER A 8 26.60 -21.97 41.68
CA SER A 8 25.26 -21.78 42.25
C SER A 8 24.44 -20.79 41.43
N MET A 9 23.33 -21.28 40.87
CA MET A 9 22.22 -20.44 40.40
C MET A 9 21.40 -20.00 41.62
N ALA A 10 21.19 -18.70 41.77
CA ALA A 10 20.10 -18.16 42.57
C ALA A 10 19.48 -16.97 41.82
N LEU A 11 18.58 -17.26 40.88
CA LEU A 11 17.69 -16.26 40.28
C LEU A 11 16.47 -16.14 41.19
N ALA A 12 16.54 -15.24 42.15
CA ALA A 12 15.36 -14.83 42.92
C ALA A 12 14.49 -13.93 42.02
N THR A 13 13.45 -14.49 41.43
CA THR A 13 12.41 -13.73 40.72
C THR A 13 11.45 -13.15 41.75
N VAL A 14 11.67 -11.89 42.14
CA VAL A 14 10.64 -11.11 42.84
C VAL A 14 9.55 -10.78 41.82
N LEU A 15 8.49 -11.59 41.81
CA LEU A 15 7.26 -11.28 41.08
C LEU A 15 6.56 -10.11 41.77
N ALA A 16 6.86 -8.90 41.31
CA ALA A 16 6.10 -7.71 41.65
C ALA A 16 4.66 -7.89 41.15
N THR A 17 3.73 -8.14 42.07
CA THR A 17 2.30 -8.07 41.79
C THR A 17 1.92 -6.61 41.55
N GLY A 18 2.01 -6.17 40.28
CA GLY A 18 1.41 -4.92 39.84
C GLY A 18 -0.11 -5.03 39.96
N LEU A 19 -0.68 -4.18 40.82
CA LEU A 19 -2.13 -4.07 41.03
C LEU A 19 -2.87 -3.84 39.70
N TYR A 20 -3.96 -4.59 39.55
CA TYR A 20 -4.94 -4.48 38.48
C TYR A 20 -5.68 -3.14 38.60
N ALA A 21 -5.38 -2.16 37.75
CA ALA A 21 -6.19 -0.96 37.61
C ALA A 21 -7.49 -1.32 36.88
N LYS A 22 -8.53 -1.70 37.66
CA LYS A 22 -9.91 -1.79 37.19
C LYS A 22 -10.40 -0.37 36.91
N GLY A 23 -10.14 0.12 35.69
CA GLY A 23 -10.64 1.38 35.18
C GLY A 23 -12.16 1.30 35.01
N ASN A 24 -12.89 1.76 36.03
CA ASN A 24 -14.30 2.08 35.92
C ASN A 24 -14.41 3.40 35.15
N CYS A 25 -14.36 3.33 33.81
CA CYS A 25 -14.61 4.48 32.94
C CYS A 25 -16.11 4.68 32.78
N ASP A 26 -16.76 5.08 33.86
CA ASP A 26 -18.13 5.60 33.85
C ASP A 26 -18.03 7.10 34.05
N ARG A 27 -17.93 7.84 32.92
CA ARG A 27 -18.27 9.27 32.76
C ARG A 27 -17.84 9.76 31.36
N GLY A 28 -18.85 9.90 30.50
CA GLY A 28 -19.01 11.04 29.59
C GLY A 28 -17.80 11.47 28.77
N CYS A 29 -17.49 10.74 27.70
CA CYS A 29 -16.83 11.29 26.52
C CYS A 29 -17.63 10.82 25.30
N ASP A 30 -18.66 11.59 24.98
CA ASP A 30 -19.47 11.46 23.77
C ASP A 30 -18.61 11.87 22.55
N TYR A 31 -17.66 10.99 22.19
CA TYR A 31 -16.93 11.11 20.93
C TYR A 31 -17.83 10.61 19.81
N ASN A 32 -18.63 11.57 19.33
CA ASN A 32 -19.36 11.54 18.08
C ASN A 32 -18.68 10.65 17.02
N LYS A 33 -19.44 9.68 16.50
CA LYS A 33 -19.12 8.81 15.36
C LYS A 33 -18.51 9.59 14.19
N SER A 34 -17.18 9.73 14.16
CA SER A 34 -16.44 10.20 12.99
C SER A 34 -15.21 9.32 12.70
N SER A 35 -15.28 8.04 13.06
CA SER A 35 -14.44 7.02 12.44
C SER A 35 -15.00 6.66 11.06
N LYS A 36 -15.04 7.64 10.14
CA LYS A 36 -15.02 7.32 8.70
C LYS A 36 -13.66 6.68 8.45
N MET A 37 -13.58 5.36 8.68
CA MET A 37 -12.54 4.52 8.10
C MET A 37 -12.38 4.96 6.65
N MET A 38 -11.21 5.53 6.33
CA MET A 38 -10.82 5.79 4.95
C MET A 38 -11.02 4.47 4.19
N LYS A 39 -12.11 4.36 3.42
CA LYS A 39 -12.35 3.19 2.58
C LYS A 39 -11.11 3.06 1.72
N LYS A 40 -10.30 2.01 1.96
CA LYS A 40 -9.07 1.76 1.24
C LYS A 40 -9.37 1.91 -0.25
N SER A 41 -8.83 2.95 -0.87
CA SER A 41 -9.01 3.27 -2.28
C SER A 41 -8.23 2.26 -3.11
N HIS A 42 -8.73 1.03 -3.19
CA HIS A 42 -8.15 -0.02 -4.02
C HIS A 42 -8.64 0.04 -5.47
N LYS A 43 -9.54 0.98 -5.81
CA LYS A 43 -10.22 1.03 -7.12
C LYS A 43 -9.54 1.94 -8.15
N GLY A 44 -8.21 2.01 -8.11
CA GLY A 44 -7.46 3.02 -8.85
C GLY A 44 -6.57 2.55 -9.99
N GLY A 45 -6.15 1.28 -10.00
CA GLY A 45 -5.05 0.81 -10.86
C GLY A 45 -5.48 0.09 -12.14
N PHE A 46 -4.54 -0.11 -13.07
CA PHE A 46 -4.69 -0.94 -14.26
C PHE A 46 -5.31 -2.32 -13.93
N MET A 47 -4.81 -2.97 -12.88
CA MET A 47 -5.33 -4.26 -12.40
C MET A 47 -6.81 -4.25 -12.05
N SER A 48 -7.35 -3.13 -11.59
CA SER A 48 -8.79 -3.03 -11.27
C SER A 48 -9.66 -3.17 -12.51
N PHE A 49 -9.15 -2.79 -13.68
CA PHE A 49 -9.87 -2.98 -14.93
C PHE A 49 -9.71 -4.41 -15.45
N VAL A 50 -8.50 -4.97 -15.33
CA VAL A 50 -8.21 -6.34 -15.75
C VAL A 50 -9.10 -7.34 -15.01
N TYR A 51 -9.25 -7.21 -13.70
CA TYR A 51 -10.12 -8.09 -12.91
C TYR A 51 -11.62 -7.90 -13.15
N ASN A 52 -12.02 -6.85 -13.88
CA ASN A 52 -13.42 -6.66 -14.30
C ASN A 52 -13.70 -7.23 -15.70
N LEU A 53 -12.67 -7.73 -16.40
CA LEU A 53 -12.84 -8.46 -17.65
C LEU A 53 -13.35 -9.87 -17.34
N ASP A 54 -14.06 -10.46 -18.31
CA ASP A 54 -14.42 -11.86 -18.26
C ASP A 54 -13.18 -12.71 -18.61
N LEU A 55 -12.42 -13.08 -17.60
CA LEU A 55 -11.18 -13.85 -17.70
C LEU A 55 -11.45 -15.31 -17.41
N ASP A 56 -10.85 -16.21 -18.19
CA ASP A 56 -10.82 -17.62 -17.85
C ASP A 56 -9.88 -17.90 -16.65
N ASP A 57 -9.98 -19.08 -16.06
CA ASP A 57 -9.23 -19.40 -14.84
C ASP A 57 -7.72 -19.52 -15.08
N LYS A 58 -7.29 -19.93 -16.29
CA LYS A 58 -5.87 -19.97 -16.66
C LYS A 58 -5.30 -18.56 -16.81
N GLN A 59 -6.04 -17.65 -17.42
CA GLN A 59 -5.69 -16.24 -17.54
C GLN A 59 -5.59 -15.60 -16.14
N LYS A 60 -6.54 -15.89 -15.23
CA LYS A 60 -6.49 -15.39 -13.85
C LYS A 60 -5.21 -15.85 -13.13
N GLU A 61 -4.86 -17.13 -13.25
CA GLU A 61 -3.66 -17.68 -12.64
C GLU A 61 -2.38 -17.02 -13.20
N GLN A 62 -2.26 -16.93 -14.52
CA GLN A 62 -1.14 -16.25 -15.18
C GLN A 62 -1.00 -14.80 -14.73
N ILE A 63 -2.12 -14.06 -14.66
CA ILE A 63 -2.14 -12.67 -14.21
C ILE A 63 -1.72 -12.55 -12.73
N GLN A 64 -2.11 -13.50 -11.87
CA GLN A 64 -1.68 -13.52 -10.47
C GLN A 64 -0.17 -13.76 -10.35
N THR A 65 0.38 -14.70 -11.13
CA THR A 65 1.82 -14.99 -11.17
C THR A 65 2.61 -13.76 -11.64
N ILE A 66 2.21 -13.15 -12.76
CA ILE A 66 2.82 -11.91 -13.29
C ILE A 66 2.82 -10.81 -12.21
N LYS A 67 1.69 -10.64 -11.51
CA LYS A 67 1.57 -9.63 -10.45
C LYS A 67 2.54 -9.90 -9.29
N LYS A 68 2.69 -11.17 -8.88
CA LYS A 68 3.57 -11.55 -7.78
C LYS A 68 5.03 -11.30 -8.14
N GLU A 69 5.48 -11.77 -9.30
CA GLU A 69 6.84 -11.53 -9.82
C GLU A 69 7.19 -10.04 -9.84
N MET A 70 6.27 -9.21 -10.35
CA MET A 70 6.49 -7.77 -10.46
C MET A 70 6.44 -7.05 -9.12
N MET A 71 5.68 -7.57 -8.15
CA MET A 71 5.68 -7.03 -6.79
C MET A 71 7.04 -7.22 -6.12
N GLU A 72 7.62 -8.41 -6.25
CA GLU A 72 8.92 -8.74 -5.64
C GLU A 72 10.05 -7.86 -6.17
N LYS A 73 10.07 -7.59 -7.49
CA LYS A 73 11.04 -6.68 -8.13
C LYS A 73 10.97 -5.23 -7.63
N ARG A 74 9.87 -4.83 -6.98
CA ARG A 74 9.59 -3.44 -6.61
C ARG A 74 10.19 -3.00 -5.27
N PHE A 75 10.63 -3.95 -4.45
CA PHE A 75 11.12 -3.67 -3.09
C PHE A 75 12.62 -3.38 -3.07
N ALA A 76 13.00 -2.14 -3.37
CA ALA A 76 14.31 -1.61 -3.00
C ALA A 76 14.31 -1.22 -1.51
N LYS A 77 15.26 -1.76 -0.73
CA LYS A 77 15.47 -1.37 0.68
C LYS A 77 16.00 0.08 0.72
N LYS A 78 15.32 0.94 1.48
CA LYS A 78 15.67 2.38 1.62
C LYS A 78 16.57 2.66 2.82
N ASP A 79 16.70 1.66 3.69
CA ASP A 79 17.29 1.81 5.01
C ASP A 79 18.79 2.14 4.94
N SER A 80 19.42 1.91 3.78
CA SER A 80 20.83 2.24 3.55
C SER A 80 21.14 3.74 3.51
N ALA A 81 20.13 4.62 3.42
CA ALA A 81 20.31 6.07 3.53
C ALA A 81 20.26 6.60 4.98
N PHE A 82 19.97 5.73 5.95
CA PHE A 82 19.93 6.06 7.36
C PHE A 82 21.06 5.31 8.08
N THR A 83 21.85 6.01 8.89
CA THR A 83 22.71 5.39 9.90
C THR A 83 22.03 5.51 11.26
N ALA A 84 22.67 5.02 12.33
CA ALA A 84 22.14 5.16 13.68
C ALA A 84 22.05 6.62 14.14
N THR A 85 22.83 7.52 13.52
CA THR A 85 23.02 8.91 13.97
C THR A 85 22.69 9.94 12.89
N ASP A 86 22.79 9.58 11.61
CA ASP A 86 22.78 10.54 10.50
C ASP A 86 21.91 10.09 9.33
N PHE A 87 21.50 11.08 8.53
CA PHE A 87 20.70 10.89 7.33
C PHE A 87 21.45 11.41 6.10
N ASP A 88 21.73 10.51 5.15
CA ASP A 88 22.33 10.86 3.87
C ASP A 88 21.22 11.24 2.87
N LYS A 89 21.01 12.55 2.74
CA LYS A 89 20.00 13.14 1.85
C LYS A 89 20.24 12.79 0.38
N GLU A 90 21.48 12.78 -0.09
CA GLU A 90 21.80 12.55 -1.49
C GLU A 90 21.55 11.10 -1.87
N LYS A 91 22.02 10.18 -1.03
CA LYS A 91 21.75 8.74 -1.16
C LYS A 91 20.26 8.45 -1.09
N TYR A 92 19.51 9.11 -0.21
CA TYR A 92 18.06 8.99 -0.17
C TYR A 92 17.39 9.43 -1.46
N ILE A 93 17.78 10.59 -2.03
CA ILE A 93 17.24 11.09 -3.30
C ILE A 93 17.54 10.10 -4.44
N GLN A 94 18.76 9.56 -4.51
CA GLN A 94 19.15 8.57 -5.51
C GLN A 94 18.31 7.29 -5.39
N LEU A 95 18.21 6.72 -4.18
CA LEU A 95 17.39 5.53 -3.92
C LEU A 95 15.92 5.77 -4.29
N MET A 96 15.40 6.97 -4.04
CA MET A 96 14.03 7.34 -4.37
C MET A 96 13.80 7.52 -5.88
N LYS A 97 14.78 8.07 -6.62
CA LYS A 97 14.74 8.16 -8.08
C LYS A 97 14.79 6.78 -8.72
N GLN A 98 15.77 5.96 -8.34
CA GLN A 98 15.90 4.59 -8.83
C GLN A 98 14.65 3.77 -8.50
N LYS A 99 14.09 3.91 -7.29
CA LYS A 99 12.81 3.29 -6.95
C LYS A 99 11.70 3.75 -7.89
N ARG A 100 11.60 5.05 -8.18
CA ARG A 100 10.56 5.56 -9.10
C ARG A 100 10.72 4.98 -10.50
N GLU A 101 11.93 4.94 -11.03
CA GLU A 101 12.24 4.37 -12.35
C GLU A 101 11.89 2.88 -12.40
N ASN A 102 12.41 2.08 -11.47
CA ASN A 102 12.09 0.65 -11.36
C ASN A 102 10.58 0.41 -11.21
N MET A 103 9.86 1.28 -10.49
CA MET A 103 8.40 1.19 -10.39
C MET A 103 7.68 1.45 -11.70
N ILE A 104 8.19 2.35 -12.54
CA ILE A 104 7.61 2.65 -13.85
C ILE A 104 7.86 1.48 -14.79
N GLU A 105 9.10 1.00 -14.86
CA GLU A 105 9.51 -0.14 -15.69
C GLU A 105 8.73 -1.40 -15.32
N SER A 106 8.74 -1.79 -14.05
CA SER A 106 8.00 -2.97 -13.57
C SER A 106 6.50 -2.86 -13.84
N LYS A 107 5.92 -1.65 -13.76
CA LYS A 107 4.51 -1.44 -14.09
C LYS A 107 4.25 -1.57 -15.59
N ALA A 108 5.16 -1.08 -16.43
CA ALA A 108 5.06 -1.22 -17.89
C ALA A 108 5.21 -2.69 -18.31
N GLU A 109 6.21 -3.41 -17.78
CA GLU A 109 6.40 -4.85 -17.98
C GLU A 109 5.16 -5.65 -17.58
N MET A 110 4.59 -5.35 -16.41
CA MET A 110 3.36 -5.98 -15.94
C MET A 110 2.20 -5.77 -16.92
N ILE A 111 2.02 -4.54 -17.41
CA ILE A 111 0.97 -4.21 -18.38
C ILE A 111 1.19 -4.98 -19.68
N ASP A 112 2.41 -4.99 -20.22
CA ASP A 112 2.74 -5.70 -21.46
C ASP A 112 2.46 -7.21 -21.35
N LYS A 113 2.95 -7.86 -20.29
CA LYS A 113 2.71 -9.29 -20.04
C LYS A 113 1.22 -9.60 -19.94
N ILE A 114 0.45 -8.81 -19.18
CA ILE A 114 -1.00 -9.02 -19.05
C ILE A 114 -1.71 -8.78 -20.38
N TYR A 115 -1.35 -7.73 -21.12
CA TYR A 115 -1.98 -7.42 -22.40
C TYR A 115 -1.77 -8.53 -23.43
N LYS A 116 -0.64 -9.26 -23.38
CA LYS A 116 -0.39 -10.44 -24.23
C LYS A 116 -1.29 -11.63 -23.89
N VAL A 117 -1.69 -11.79 -22.63
CA VAL A 117 -2.60 -12.87 -22.17
C VAL A 117 -4.06 -12.62 -22.61
N LEU A 118 -4.45 -11.35 -22.80
CA LEU A 118 -5.81 -11.00 -23.19
C LEU A 118 -6.09 -11.27 -24.68
N ASN A 119 -7.30 -11.75 -24.96
CA ASN A 119 -7.82 -11.89 -26.33
C ASN A 119 -8.26 -10.53 -26.91
N LYS A 120 -8.64 -10.51 -28.20
CA LYS A 120 -9.00 -9.27 -28.91
C LYS A 120 -10.21 -8.56 -28.29
N ASP A 121 -11.23 -9.30 -27.87
CA ASP A 121 -12.46 -8.73 -27.33
C ASP A 121 -12.24 -8.17 -25.92
N GLN A 122 -11.51 -8.90 -25.07
CA GLN A 122 -11.08 -8.45 -23.74
C GLN A 122 -10.26 -7.17 -23.83
N LYS A 123 -9.37 -7.03 -24.84
CA LYS A 123 -8.60 -5.80 -25.07
C LYS A 123 -9.50 -4.61 -25.42
N LYS A 124 -10.51 -4.83 -26.26
CA LYS A 124 -11.48 -3.80 -26.64
C LYS A 124 -12.30 -3.34 -25.42
N GLN A 125 -12.84 -4.29 -24.65
CA GLN A 125 -13.55 -4.00 -23.40
C GLN A 125 -12.67 -3.24 -22.40
N LEU A 126 -11.40 -3.63 -22.27
CA LEU A 126 -10.44 -2.95 -21.40
C LEU A 126 -10.26 -1.48 -21.79
N LYS A 127 -10.10 -1.21 -23.10
CA LYS A 127 -9.94 0.14 -23.64
C LYS A 127 -11.17 1.00 -23.36
N GLU A 128 -12.36 0.49 -23.65
CA GLU A 128 -13.62 1.18 -23.39
C GLU A 128 -13.80 1.52 -21.89
N MET A 129 -13.45 0.60 -20.98
CA MET A 129 -13.50 0.85 -19.54
C MET A 129 -12.54 1.98 -19.11
N MET A 130 -11.33 2.03 -19.68
CA MET A 130 -10.37 3.09 -19.39
C MET A 130 -10.85 4.45 -19.87
N ASP A 131 -11.43 4.52 -21.07
CA ASP A 131 -11.94 5.76 -21.65
C ASP A 131 -13.14 6.29 -20.84
N LYS A 132 -14.09 5.41 -20.49
CA LYS A 132 -15.22 5.76 -19.58
C LYS A 132 -14.74 6.30 -18.23
N ARG A 133 -13.65 5.73 -17.68
CA ARG A 133 -13.09 6.24 -16.42
C ARG A 133 -12.44 7.61 -16.59
N LYS A 134 -11.74 7.85 -17.71
CA LYS A 134 -11.14 9.14 -18.02
C LYS A 134 -12.20 10.24 -18.11
N GLU A 135 -13.33 9.96 -18.75
CA GLU A 135 -14.49 10.86 -18.85
C GLU A 135 -15.16 11.12 -17.48
N ARG A 136 -15.36 10.08 -16.68
CA ARG A 136 -15.89 10.23 -15.32
C ARG A 136 -14.95 11.06 -14.44
N PHE A 137 -13.65 10.86 -14.55
CA PHE A 137 -12.67 11.62 -13.80
C PHE A 137 -12.62 13.09 -14.23
N SER A 138 -12.62 13.36 -15.54
CA SER A 138 -12.59 14.73 -16.07
C SER A 138 -13.85 15.51 -15.70
N SER A 139 -15.03 14.88 -15.79
CA SER A 139 -16.30 15.49 -15.37
C SER A 139 -16.36 15.76 -13.86
N MET A 140 -15.84 14.84 -13.02
CA MET A 140 -15.75 15.07 -11.58
C MET A 140 -14.77 16.20 -11.24
N MET A 141 -13.61 16.26 -11.91
CA MET A 141 -12.64 17.36 -11.77
C MET A 141 -13.27 18.71 -12.12
N LYS A 142 -13.99 18.80 -13.25
CA LYS A 142 -14.72 20.01 -13.65
C LYS A 142 -15.76 20.41 -12.59
N LYS A 143 -16.53 19.46 -12.07
CA LYS A 143 -17.52 19.73 -11.01
C LYS A 143 -16.87 20.23 -9.72
N ARG A 144 -15.73 19.67 -9.30
CA ARG A 144 -14.99 20.13 -8.11
C ARG A 144 -14.44 21.54 -8.28
N MET A 145 -13.82 21.82 -9.43
CA MET A 145 -13.35 23.18 -9.74
C MET A 145 -14.49 24.21 -9.75
N ASN A 146 -15.70 23.82 -10.17
CA ASN A 146 -16.87 24.69 -10.12
C ASN A 146 -17.47 24.81 -8.71
N PHE A 147 -17.32 23.79 -7.86
CA PHE A 147 -17.77 23.83 -6.48
C PHE A 147 -16.89 24.76 -5.63
N ASP A 148 -15.57 24.71 -5.81
CA ASP A 148 -14.63 25.61 -5.11
C ASP A 148 -14.83 27.08 -5.50
N LYS A 149 -15.25 27.37 -6.74
CA LYS A 149 -15.60 28.74 -7.17
C LYS A 149 -16.85 29.30 -6.48
N ASN A 150 -17.76 28.44 -6.02
CA ASN A 150 -19.00 28.83 -5.34
C ASN A 150 -18.89 28.70 -3.81
N CYS A 151 -17.81 28.12 -3.29
CA CYS A 151 -17.49 28.10 -1.87
C CYS A 151 -16.69 29.36 -1.51
N ASN A 152 -17.34 30.53 -1.55
CA ASN A 152 -16.79 31.77 -0.99
C ASN A 152 -16.66 31.66 0.55
N GLY A 153 -15.63 30.95 1.03
CA GLY A 153 -15.14 31.06 2.41
C GLY A 153 -16.07 30.57 3.52
N ARG A 154 -16.68 29.38 3.41
CA ARG A 154 -17.18 28.67 4.61
C ARG A 154 -16.10 27.73 5.14
N GLY A 155 -15.12 28.33 5.82
CA GLY A 155 -14.30 27.69 6.85
C GLY A 155 -15.01 27.77 8.20
#